data_AF-A0A2K3KTA7-F1
#
_entry.id   AF-A0A2K3KTA7-F1
#
_cell.length_a   1.000
_cell.length_b   1.000
_cell.length_c   1.000
_cell.angle_alpha   90.00
_cell.angle_beta   90.00
_cell.angle_gamma   90.00
#
_symmetry.space_group_name_H-M   'P 1'
#
loop_
_entity.id
_entity.type
_entity.pdbx_description
1 polymer ?
#
loop_
_entity_poly.entity_id
_entity_poly.type
_entity_poly.pdbx_seq_one_letter_code
_entity_poly.pdbx_strand_id
1 'polypeptide(L)'
;VASYMDDQLSHTNGGTTLQFTTSEQTDGTESLHKGILVNIVESSDPSRLVLDMIQNPVIPLCKKGDNALIIADYQIYLLEQLLRISPNIKPCVREEALKLALNLEAYMKENTENSLVVLGFLLILSIYGLLDSFNEDDILELFAFVAPHKIAAELFGTLGFANKVSGMLI
;
A
#
# COMPACT_ATOMS: atom_id res chain seq x y z
N VAL A 1 -16.83 -36.58 49.12
CA VAL A 1 -15.58 -37.16 48.57
C VAL A 1 -15.45 -36.60 47.15
N ALA A 2 -14.83 -35.46 46.81
CA ALA A 2 -13.54 -34.85 47.21
C ALA A 2 -12.42 -35.89 47.19
N SER A 3 -11.29 -35.79 46.49
CA SER A 3 -10.66 -34.86 45.52
C SER A 3 -9.68 -35.74 44.69
N TYR A 4 -9.16 -35.31 43.54
CA TYR A 4 -7.77 -34.84 43.28
C TYR A 4 -7.70 -34.75 41.74
N MET A 5 -7.59 -33.60 41.07
CA MET A 5 -6.48 -32.63 40.91
C MET A 5 -5.17 -33.24 40.39
N ASP A 6 -4.87 -32.93 39.12
CA ASP A 6 -3.64 -32.29 38.59
C ASP A 6 -3.39 -32.76 37.14
N ASP A 7 -3.59 -31.91 36.13
CA ASP A 7 -2.79 -30.74 35.69
C ASP A 7 -1.85 -31.15 34.55
N GLN A 8 -2.20 -30.74 33.32
CA GLN A 8 -1.31 -30.17 32.31
C GLN A 8 -2.18 -29.68 31.15
N LEU A 9 -2.15 -28.37 30.84
CA LEU A 9 -2.02 -27.84 29.48
C LEU A 9 -2.09 -26.30 29.46
N SER A 10 -0.91 -25.72 29.23
CA SER A 10 -0.64 -24.59 28.35
C SER A 10 -1.57 -23.37 28.36
N HIS A 11 -0.97 -22.26 28.82
CA HIS A 11 -1.25 -20.89 28.40
C HIS A 11 -1.82 -20.78 26.98
N THR A 12 -3.07 -20.35 26.89
CA THR A 12 -3.59 -19.64 25.71
C THR A 12 -4.57 -18.58 26.19
N ASN A 13 -4.30 -17.32 25.86
CA ASN A 13 -5.36 -16.34 25.78
C ASN A 13 -5.00 -15.27 24.75
N GLY A 14 -5.78 -15.26 23.67
CA GLY A 14 -6.29 -14.03 23.11
C GLY A 14 -5.43 -13.32 22.06
N GLY A 15 -4.65 -14.03 21.25
CA GLY A 15 -4.18 -13.49 19.98
C GLY A 15 -5.18 -13.86 18.88
N THR A 16 -6.06 -12.94 18.50
CA THR A 16 -6.86 -13.08 17.28
C THR A 16 -5.93 -12.98 16.08
N THR A 17 -5.21 -14.07 15.80
CA THR A 17 -4.58 -14.29 14.50
C THR A 17 -5.72 -14.40 13.51
N LEU A 18 -5.94 -13.34 12.74
CA LEU A 18 -6.72 -13.40 11.52
C LEU A 18 -6.03 -14.45 10.64
N GLN A 19 -6.52 -15.68 10.71
CA GLN A 19 -6.11 -16.74 9.82
C GLN A 19 -6.63 -16.35 8.44
N PHE A 20 -5.75 -15.74 7.65
CA PHE A 20 -5.87 -15.76 6.21
C PHE A 20 -5.79 -17.22 5.82
N THR A 21 -6.96 -17.85 5.65
CA THR A 21 -7.08 -19.22 5.16
C THR A 21 -6.32 -19.27 3.85
N THR A 22 -5.08 -19.75 3.93
CA THR A 22 -4.21 -19.96 2.80
C THR A 22 -4.73 -21.23 2.15
N SER A 23 -5.71 -21.10 1.27
CA SER A 23 -5.98 -22.17 0.33
C SER A 23 -4.79 -22.22 -0.63
N GLU A 24 -4.30 -23.43 -0.86
CA GLU A 24 -3.16 -23.75 -1.71
C GLU A 24 -3.31 -23.12 -3.10
N GLN A 25 -2.69 -21.96 -3.31
CA GLN A 25 -2.51 -21.37 -4.64
C GLN A 25 -1.30 -20.41 -4.65
N THR A 26 -0.16 -20.87 -4.14
CA THR A 26 1.07 -20.07 -3.99
C THR A 26 1.94 -20.04 -5.26
N ASP A 27 1.88 -21.05 -6.13
CA ASP A 27 2.75 -21.13 -7.32
C ASP A 27 2.35 -20.11 -8.42
N GLY A 28 1.05 -19.89 -8.63
CA GLY A 28 0.56 -18.99 -9.68
C GLY A 28 0.67 -17.50 -9.34
N THR A 29 0.43 -17.13 -8.09
CA THR A 29 0.47 -15.73 -7.62
C THR A 29 1.90 -15.22 -7.53
N GLU A 30 2.82 -16.01 -6.98
CA GLU A 30 4.24 -15.67 -6.91
C GLU A 30 4.89 -15.53 -8.29
N SER A 31 4.52 -16.40 -9.25
CA SER A 31 4.93 -16.32 -10.66
C SER A 31 4.42 -15.04 -11.34
N LEU A 32 3.16 -14.65 -11.07
CA LEU A 32 2.57 -13.42 -11.60
C LEU A 32 3.29 -12.17 -11.06
N HIS A 33 3.50 -12.08 -9.74
CA HIS A 33 4.23 -10.97 -9.12
C HIS A 33 5.66 -10.84 -9.66
N LYS A 34 6.36 -11.96 -9.84
CA LYS A 34 7.71 -11.98 -10.41
C LYS A 34 7.73 -11.53 -11.87
N GLY A 35 6.79 -11.99 -12.70
CA GLY A 35 6.68 -11.57 -14.10
C GLY A 35 6.37 -10.07 -14.23
N ILE A 36 5.53 -9.54 -13.36
CA ILE A 36 5.19 -8.11 -13.32
C ILE A 36 6.39 -7.27 -12.89
N LEU A 37 7.15 -7.73 -11.89
CA LEU A 37 8.37 -7.04 -11.48
C LEU A 37 9.39 -6.95 -12.62
N VAL A 38 9.61 -8.05 -13.35
CA VAL A 38 10.48 -8.06 -14.54
C VAL A 38 9.98 -7.03 -15.57
N ASN A 39 8.68 -7.01 -15.86
CA ASN A 39 8.11 -6.04 -16.80
C ASN A 39 8.29 -4.58 -16.35
N ILE A 40 8.20 -4.28 -15.05
CA ILE A 40 8.43 -2.92 -14.52
C ILE A 40 9.90 -2.53 -14.72
N VAL A 41 10.83 -3.43 -14.35
CA VAL A 41 12.27 -3.15 -14.44
C VAL A 41 12.75 -3.03 -15.89
N GLU A 42 12.23 -3.87 -16.79
CA GLU A 42 12.60 -3.87 -18.21
C GLU A 42 11.84 -2.81 -19.03
N SER A 43 10.83 -2.16 -18.45
CA SER A 43 10.09 -1.10 -19.13
C SER A 43 10.99 0.11 -19.42
N SER A 44 10.85 0.65 -20.63
CA SER A 44 11.47 1.94 -20.98
C SER A 44 10.84 3.14 -20.28
N ASP A 45 9.64 2.96 -19.71
CA ASP A 45 8.97 3.95 -18.87
C ASP A 45 8.23 3.23 -17.72
N PRO A 46 8.94 2.83 -16.66
CA PRO A 46 8.35 2.10 -15.53
C PRO A 46 7.25 2.91 -14.84
N SER A 47 7.45 4.24 -14.76
CA SER A 47 6.49 5.16 -14.14
C SER A 47 5.17 5.20 -14.89
N ARG A 48 5.21 5.30 -16.23
CA ARG A 48 4.02 5.26 -17.06
C ARG A 48 3.30 3.91 -16.97
N LEU A 49 4.07 2.81 -17.03
CA LEU A 49 3.50 1.46 -16.99
C LEU A 49 2.70 1.21 -15.71
N VAL A 50 3.27 1.55 -14.55
CA VAL A 50 2.60 1.37 -13.26
C VAL A 50 1.37 2.28 -13.14
N LEU A 51 1.47 3.54 -13.58
CA LEU A 51 0.32 4.44 -13.59
C LEU A 51 -0.83 3.89 -14.45
N ASP A 52 -0.53 3.40 -15.65
CA ASP A 52 -1.50 2.81 -16.56
C ASP A 52 -2.14 1.54 -15.93
N MET A 53 -1.38 0.72 -15.20
CA MET A 53 -1.88 -0.47 -14.50
C MET A 53 -2.81 -0.13 -13.32
N ILE A 54 -2.53 0.95 -12.60
CA ILE A 54 -3.39 1.42 -11.49
C ILE A 54 -4.71 1.94 -12.04
N GLN A 55 -4.67 2.70 -13.13
CA GLN A 55 -5.86 3.28 -13.76
C GLN A 55 -6.68 2.23 -14.55
N ASN A 56 -6.02 1.20 -15.08
CA ASN A 56 -6.63 0.14 -15.89
C ASN A 56 -6.23 -1.25 -15.36
N PRO A 57 -6.75 -1.67 -14.19
CA PRO A 57 -6.34 -2.93 -13.58
C PRO A 57 -6.79 -4.13 -14.44
N VAL A 58 -5.86 -5.04 -14.71
CA VAL A 58 -6.10 -6.27 -15.49
C VAL A 58 -7.10 -7.20 -14.80
N ILE A 59 -7.09 -7.21 -13.47
CA ILE A 59 -8.07 -7.89 -12.64
C ILE A 59 -8.99 -6.80 -12.05
N PRO A 60 -10.26 -6.71 -12.48
CA PRO A 60 -11.21 -5.79 -11.87
C PRO A 60 -11.47 -6.25 -10.43
N LEU A 61 -10.93 -5.51 -9.46
CA LEU A 61 -11.09 -5.84 -8.04
C LEU A 61 -12.50 -5.53 -7.52
N CYS A 62 -13.30 -4.75 -8.28
CA CYS A 62 -14.73 -4.58 -8.03
C CYS A 62 -15.56 -4.66 -9.31
N LYS A 63 -16.81 -5.11 -9.15
CA LYS A 63 -17.82 -5.12 -10.22
C LYS A 63 -18.01 -3.68 -10.69
N LYS A 64 -17.85 -3.47 -12.00
CA LYS A 64 -18.16 -2.24 -12.72
C LYS A 64 -19.56 -1.74 -12.29
N GLY A 65 -19.62 -0.71 -11.46
CA GLY A 65 -20.86 -0.22 -10.87
C GLY A 65 -20.65 0.83 -9.80
N ASP A 66 -19.65 0.64 -8.93
CA ASP A 66 -19.25 1.66 -7.95
C ASP A 66 -18.00 2.38 -8.45
N ASN A 67 -18.05 3.70 -8.54
CA ASN A 67 -16.94 4.58 -8.93
C ASN A 67 -15.81 4.63 -7.89
N ALA A 68 -15.61 3.56 -7.12
CA ALA A 68 -14.57 3.47 -6.14
C ALA A 68 -13.25 3.22 -6.87
N LEU A 69 -12.35 4.22 -6.86
CA LEU A 69 -10.94 4.02 -7.15
C LEU A 69 -10.35 3.15 -6.03
N ILE A 70 -10.43 1.83 -6.20
CA ILE A 70 -9.94 0.90 -5.18
C ILE A 70 -8.45 0.68 -5.41
N ILE A 71 -7.65 1.31 -4.56
CA ILE A 71 -6.30 0.85 -4.28
C ILE A 71 -6.42 -0.41 -3.43
N ALA A 72 -6.00 -1.56 -3.97
CA ALA A 72 -5.90 -2.82 -3.23
C ALA A 72 -4.42 -3.23 -3.09
N ASP A 73 -4.18 -4.33 -2.38
CA ASP A 73 -2.85 -4.85 -2.07
C ASP A 73 -1.93 -4.98 -3.30
N TYR A 74 -2.49 -5.36 -4.45
CA TYR A 74 -1.74 -5.47 -5.71
C TYR A 74 -1.23 -4.11 -6.21
N GLN A 75 -2.05 -3.06 -6.16
CA GLN A 75 -1.64 -1.71 -6.56
C GLN A 75 -0.62 -1.12 -5.59
N ILE A 76 -0.76 -1.41 -4.29
CA ILE A 76 0.25 -1.04 -3.29
C ILE A 76 1.58 -1.69 -3.66
N TYR A 77 1.59 -3.00 -3.92
CA TYR A 77 2.80 -3.71 -4.34
C TYR A 77 3.45 -3.07 -5.58
N LEU A 78 2.66 -2.71 -6.61
CA LEU A 78 3.20 -2.02 -7.80
C LEU A 78 3.89 -0.70 -7.46
N LEU A 79 3.25 0.11 -6.61
CA LEU A 79 3.78 1.40 -6.17
C LEU A 79 5.06 1.22 -5.33
N GLU A 80 5.10 0.24 -4.45
CA GLU A 80 6.29 -0.08 -3.65
C GLU A 80 7.48 -0.48 -4.53
N GLN A 81 7.25 -1.32 -5.53
CA GLN A 81 8.30 -1.72 -6.47
C GLN A 81 8.79 -0.52 -7.29
N LEU A 82 7.88 0.35 -7.72
CA LEU A 82 8.25 1.57 -8.44
C LEU A 82 9.05 2.54 -7.57
N LEU A 83 8.65 2.72 -6.31
CA LEU A 83 9.36 3.55 -5.34
C LEU A 83 10.79 3.04 -5.13
N ARG A 84 10.98 1.72 -5.05
CA ARG A 84 12.29 1.09 -4.91
C ARG A 84 13.20 1.29 -6.13
N ILE A 85 12.62 1.23 -7.33
CA ILE A 85 13.36 1.46 -8.59
C ILE A 85 13.69 2.95 -8.75
N SER A 86 12.84 3.84 -8.22
CA SER A 86 12.99 5.30 -8.26
C SER A 86 13.33 5.82 -9.67
N PRO A 87 12.49 5.55 -10.69
CA PRO A 87 12.76 5.99 -12.05
C PRO A 87 12.63 7.51 -12.19
N ASN A 88 13.26 8.07 -13.22
CA ASN A 88 13.02 9.46 -13.59
C ASN A 88 11.59 9.64 -14.12
N ILE A 89 10.83 10.54 -13.51
CA ILE A 89 9.43 10.80 -13.86
C ILE A 89 9.34 11.87 -14.95
N LYS A 90 8.78 11.50 -16.10
CA LYS A 90 8.55 12.44 -17.20
C LYS A 90 7.45 13.44 -16.82
N PRO A 91 7.52 14.71 -17.28
CA PRO A 91 6.51 15.72 -16.97
C PRO A 91 5.08 15.31 -17.32
N CYS A 92 4.88 14.67 -18.48
CA CYS A 92 3.55 14.19 -18.89
C CYS A 92 3.00 13.08 -17.98
N VAL A 93 3.88 12.22 -17.43
CA VAL A 93 3.47 11.17 -16.48
C VAL A 93 3.14 11.79 -15.13
N ARG A 94 3.91 12.78 -14.69
CA ARG A 94 3.63 13.54 -13.46
C ARG A 94 2.26 14.23 -13.53
N GLU A 95 1.90 14.81 -14.67
CA GLU A 95 0.58 15.45 -14.86
C GLU A 95 -0.57 14.45 -14.73
N GLU A 96 -0.46 13.27 -15.34
CA GLU A 96 -1.48 12.23 -15.22
C GLU A 96 -1.55 11.66 -13.80
N ALA A 97 -0.41 11.50 -13.13
CA ALA A 97 -0.35 11.09 -11.73
C ALA A 97 -1.01 12.12 -10.80
N LEU A 98 -0.86 13.43 -11.09
CA LEU A 98 -1.55 14.48 -10.36
C LEU A 98 -3.08 14.37 -10.49
N LYS A 99 -3.60 14.08 -11.70
CA LYS A 99 -5.04 13.85 -11.89
C LYS A 99 -5.54 12.66 -11.06
N LEU A 100 -4.78 11.57 -11.02
CA LEU A 100 -5.09 10.42 -10.18
C LEU A 100 -5.08 10.79 -8.69
N ALA A 101 -4.06 11.52 -8.23
CA ALA A 101 -3.93 11.95 -6.84
C ALA A 101 -5.10 12.84 -6.40
N LEU A 102 -5.52 13.80 -7.24
CA LEU A 102 -6.68 14.65 -6.95
C LEU A 102 -7.98 13.85 -6.84
N ASN A 103 -8.16 12.82 -7.68
CA ASN A 103 -9.32 11.94 -7.58
C ASN A 103 -9.31 11.11 -6.28
N LEU A 104 -8.14 10.63 -5.87
CA LEU A 104 -7.98 9.91 -4.60
C LEU A 104 -8.23 10.84 -3.41
N GLU A 105 -7.73 12.07 -3.44
CA GLU A 105 -7.98 13.08 -2.40
C GLU A 105 -9.48 13.35 -2.24
N ALA A 106 -10.20 13.55 -3.35
CA ALA A 106 -11.65 13.73 -3.34
C ALA A 106 -12.37 12.49 -2.77
N TYR A 107 -11.95 11.29 -3.16
CA TYR A 107 -12.50 10.04 -2.64
C TYR A 107 -12.26 9.88 -1.14
N MET A 108 -11.07 10.22 -0.63
CA MET A 108 -10.74 10.13 0.79
C MET A 108 -11.54 11.11 1.64
N LYS A 109 -11.86 12.31 1.13
CA LYS A 109 -12.75 13.26 1.84
C LYS A 109 -14.14 12.69 2.11
N GLU A 110 -14.58 11.72 1.30
CA GLU A 110 -15.85 11.01 1.46
C GLU A 110 -15.70 9.66 2.20
N ASN A 111 -14.50 9.08 2.26
CA ASN A 111 -14.24 7.70 2.71
C ASN A 111 -12.88 7.53 3.45
N THR A 112 -12.60 8.38 4.44
CA THR A 112 -11.28 8.50 5.10
C THR A 112 -10.84 7.27 5.91
N GLU A 113 -11.71 6.31 6.17
CA GLU A 113 -11.40 5.14 7.02
C GLU A 113 -10.50 4.09 6.35
N ASN A 114 -10.24 4.20 5.04
CA ASN A 114 -9.45 3.21 4.30
C ASN A 114 -7.93 3.52 4.32
N SER A 115 -7.23 2.93 5.28
CA SER A 115 -5.76 3.06 5.42
C SER A 115 -4.94 2.65 4.19
N LEU A 116 -5.42 1.70 3.37
CA LEU A 116 -4.74 1.30 2.12
C LEU A 116 -4.86 2.38 1.04
N VAL A 117 -6.01 3.03 0.93
CA VAL A 117 -6.20 4.15 -0.01
C VAL A 117 -5.32 5.33 0.40
N VAL A 118 -5.28 5.66 1.69
CA VAL A 118 -4.38 6.71 2.20
C VAL A 118 -2.92 6.37 1.92
N LEU A 119 -2.50 5.12 2.16
CA LEU A 119 -1.14 4.67 1.86
C LEU A 119 -0.82 4.78 0.36
N GLY A 120 -1.72 4.31 -0.50
CA GLY A 120 -1.56 4.41 -1.95
C GLY A 120 -1.44 5.85 -2.44
N PHE A 121 -2.25 6.75 -1.89
CA PHE A 121 -2.16 8.18 -2.17
C PHE A 121 -0.79 8.75 -1.79
N LEU A 122 -0.30 8.49 -0.58
CA LEU A 122 1.01 8.95 -0.11
C LEU A 122 2.17 8.40 -0.95
N LEU A 123 2.08 7.14 -1.39
CA LEU A 123 3.04 6.53 -2.31
C LEU A 123 3.05 7.24 -3.66
N ILE A 124 1.87 7.53 -4.23
CA ILE A 124 1.75 8.30 -5.49
C ILE A 124 2.39 9.68 -5.33
N LEU A 125 2.10 10.41 -4.26
CA LEU A 125 2.69 11.74 -4.05
C LEU A 125 4.22 11.68 -3.99
N SER A 126 4.75 10.68 -3.30
CA SER A 126 6.19 10.49 -3.10
C SER A 126 6.91 10.11 -4.39
N ILE A 127 6.37 9.14 -5.14
CA ILE A 127 6.99 8.62 -6.36
C ILE A 127 6.98 9.66 -7.48
N TYR A 128 5.85 10.35 -7.66
CA TYR A 128 5.66 11.27 -8.79
C TYR A 128 6.06 12.72 -8.45
N GLY A 129 6.58 12.98 -7.25
CA GLY A 129 7.04 14.30 -6.83
C GLY A 129 5.91 15.32 -6.82
N LEU A 130 4.82 15.00 -6.13
CA LEU A 130 3.58 15.79 -6.11
C LEU A 130 3.29 16.43 -4.74
N LEU A 131 4.13 16.20 -3.71
CA LEU A 131 3.91 16.74 -2.36
C LEU A 131 3.72 18.27 -2.36
N ASP A 132 4.39 18.97 -3.28
CA ASP A 132 4.30 20.43 -3.48
C ASP A 132 2.94 20.93 -4.01
N SER A 133 2.10 20.00 -4.48
CA SER A 133 0.80 20.29 -5.09
C SER A 133 -0.37 20.18 -4.10
N PHE A 134 -0.09 19.81 -2.85
CA PHE A 134 -1.09 19.57 -1.79
C PHE A 134 -0.73 20.35 -0.51
N ASN A 135 -1.69 20.48 0.39
CA ASN A 135 -1.47 21.13 1.68
C ASN A 135 -0.58 20.25 2.58
N GLU A 136 0.45 20.85 3.16
CA GLU A 136 1.44 20.14 3.98
C GLU A 136 0.84 19.57 5.27
N ASP A 137 -0.02 20.33 5.95
CA ASP A 137 -0.68 19.89 7.20
C ASP A 137 -1.60 18.70 6.95
N ASP A 138 -2.38 18.74 5.86
CA ASP A 138 -3.26 17.63 5.45
C ASP A 138 -2.43 16.36 5.15
N ILE A 139 -1.28 16.50 4.46
CA ILE A 139 -0.38 15.38 4.19
C ILE A 139 0.19 14.79 5.50
N LEU A 140 0.59 15.65 6.45
CA LEU A 140 1.13 15.20 7.74
C LEU A 140 0.09 14.45 8.56
N GLU A 141 -1.17 14.89 8.53
CA GLU A 141 -2.29 14.17 9.17
C GLU A 141 -2.48 12.78 8.56
N LEU A 142 -2.43 12.66 7.23
CA LEU A 142 -2.51 11.37 6.53
C LEU A 142 -1.33 10.45 6.89
N PHE A 143 -0.11 10.99 7.04
CA PHE A 143 1.03 10.22 7.51
C PHE A 143 0.82 9.71 8.94
N ALA A 144 0.34 10.56 9.84
CA ALA A 144 0.03 10.17 11.22
C ALA A 144 -1.08 9.11 11.27
N PHE A 145 -2.05 9.17 10.35
CA PHE A 145 -3.11 8.18 10.22
C PHE A 145 -2.58 6.80 9.80
N VAL A 146 -1.66 6.73 8.83
CA VAL A 146 -1.14 5.43 8.35
C VAL A 146 -0.03 4.86 9.24
N ALA A 147 0.74 5.69 9.95
CA ALA A 147 1.91 5.25 10.72
C ALA A 147 1.65 4.12 11.75
N PRO A 148 0.50 4.08 12.47
CA PRO A 148 0.18 2.98 13.39
C PRO A 148 -0.16 1.66 12.68
N HIS A 149 -0.47 1.67 11.38
CA HIS A 149 -0.82 0.47 10.65
C HIS A 149 0.43 -0.35 10.33
N LYS A 150 0.42 -1.64 10.68
CA LYS A 150 1.53 -2.60 10.53
C LYS A 150 2.15 -2.61 9.13
N ILE A 151 1.35 -2.35 8.09
CA ILE A 151 1.79 -2.22 6.70
C ILE A 151 2.74 -1.02 6.54
N ALA A 152 2.41 0.15 7.10
CA ALA A 152 3.28 1.30 7.08
C ALA A 152 4.57 1.07 7.88
N ALA A 153 4.49 0.41 9.04
CA ALA A 153 5.66 0.09 9.87
C ALA A 153 6.64 -0.89 9.18
N GLU A 154 6.15 -1.96 8.55
CA GLU A 154 6.98 -2.88 7.76
C GLU A 154 7.54 -2.18 6.50
N LEU A 155 6.78 -1.27 5.89
CA LEU A 155 7.16 -0.51 4.71
C LEU A 155 8.24 0.55 5.00
N PHE A 156 8.10 1.35 6.06
CA PHE A 156 9.12 2.30 6.50
C PHE A 156 10.40 1.60 6.97
N GLY A 157 10.27 0.40 7.54
CA GLY A 157 11.39 -0.50 7.84
C GLY A 157 12.15 -0.94 6.59
N THR A 158 11.44 -1.37 5.55
CA THR A 158 12.01 -1.93 4.32
C THR A 158 12.60 -0.84 3.40
N LEU A 159 12.04 0.37 3.41
CA LEU A 159 12.49 1.52 2.60
C LEU A 159 13.61 2.35 3.25
N GLY A 160 14.13 1.95 4.41
CA GLY A 160 15.23 2.65 5.10
C GLY A 160 14.82 3.94 5.82
N PHE A 161 13.52 4.22 5.96
CA PHE A 161 13.00 5.35 6.74
C PHE A 161 13.00 5.10 8.25
N ALA A 162 13.18 3.85 8.70
CA ALA A 162 13.24 3.50 10.12
C ALA A 162 14.23 4.35 10.94
N ASN A 163 15.35 4.77 10.33
CA ASN A 163 16.34 5.62 11.00
C ASN A 163 15.95 7.10 11.11
N LYS A 164 14.91 7.57 10.39
CA LYS A 164 14.39 8.95 10.49
C LYS A 164 13.16 9.07 11.39
N VAL A 165 12.33 8.03 11.48
CA VAL A 165 11.17 8.02 12.40
C VAL A 165 11.62 8.08 13.86
N SER A 166 12.80 7.51 14.18
CA SER A 166 13.39 7.62 15.52
C SER A 166 13.75 9.06 15.93
N GLY A 167 13.81 10.02 14.99
CA GLY A 167 14.03 11.44 15.28
C GLY A 167 12.75 12.28 15.33
N MET A 168 11.59 11.70 15.00
CA MET A 168 10.29 12.38 14.98
C MET A 168 9.39 11.98 16.16
N LEU A 169 9.88 11.06 17.01
CA LEU A 169 9.17 10.53 18.18
C LEU A 169 9.84 10.98 19.49
N ILE A 170 10.27 12.25 19.55
CA ILE A 170 10.66 12.95 20.77
C ILE A 170 9.79 14.17 20.94
#